data_AF-A0A6I1W1V6-F1
#
_entry.id   AF-A0A6I1W1V6-F1
#
_cell.length_a   1.000
_cell.length_b   1.000
_cell.length_c   1.000
_cell.angle_alpha   90.00
_cell.angle_beta   90.00
_cell.angle_gamma   90.00
#
_symmetry.space_group_name_H-M   'P 1'
#
loop_
_entity.id
_entity.type
_entity.pdbx_description
1 polymer ?
#
loop_
_entity_poly.entity_id
_entity_poly.type
_entity_poly.pdbx_seq_one_letter_code
_entity_poly.pdbx_strand_id
1 'polypeptide(L)'
;QARLTVLVGFALGTMLSLVQIGIDYASENAAINREIQSLLDISHNPASRIAYNLDTELAQELAMGLLRSPAITGVQISDNDKNTLAQVRDSPEG
;
A
#
# COMPACT_ATOMS: atom_id res chain seq x y z
N GLN A 1 28.70 29.27 29.55
CA GLN A 1 27.84 29.77 28.45
C GLN A 1 27.56 28.69 27.39
N ALA A 2 28.52 27.84 27.02
CA ALA A 2 28.33 26.75 26.04
C ALA A 2 27.13 25.80 26.32
N ARG A 3 26.86 25.43 27.59
CA ARG A 3 25.72 24.56 27.93
C ARG A 3 24.35 25.13 27.56
N LEU A 4 24.16 26.46 27.63
CA LEU A 4 22.89 27.10 27.30
C LEU A 4 22.67 27.09 25.78
N THR A 5 23.71 27.39 25.00
CA THR A 5 23.67 27.33 23.54
C THR A 5 23.37 25.93 23.04
N VAL A 6 23.95 24.90 23.67
CA VAL A 6 23.65 23.50 23.32
C VAL A 6 22.20 23.13 23.66
N LEU A 7 21.67 23.60 24.79
CA LEU A 7 20.28 23.36 25.19
C LEU A 7 19.28 24.02 24.22
N VAL A 8 19.57 25.25 23.81
CA VAL A 8 18.75 25.98 22.83
C VAL A 8 18.83 25.31 21.46
N GLY A 9 20.02 24.92 21.00
CA GLY A 9 20.21 24.19 19.75
C GLY A 9 19.50 22.83 19.75
N PHE A 10 19.55 22.11 20.87
CA PHE A 10 18.84 20.85 21.05
C PHE A 10 17.32 21.04 20.97
N ALA A 11 16.77 22.02 21.70
CA ALA A 11 15.33 22.30 21.69
C ALA A 11 14.82 22.71 20.30
N LEU A 12 15.59 23.55 19.59
CA LEU A 12 15.27 23.94 18.21
C LEU A 12 15.36 22.74 17.26
N GLY A 13 16.40 21.91 17.39
CA GLY A 13 16.54 20.68 16.60
C GLY A 13 15.38 19.72 16.81
N THR A 14 14.98 19.47 18.06
CA THR A 14 13.83 18.62 18.38
C THR A 14 12.53 19.18 17.81
N MET A 15 12.29 20.50 17.93
CA MET A 15 11.10 21.13 17.37
C MET A 15 11.05 21.01 15.84
N LEU A 16 12.18 21.25 15.16
CA LEU A 16 12.29 21.09 13.71
C LEU A 16 12.08 19.63 13.28
N SER A 17 12.63 18.65 14.01
CA SER A 17 12.40 17.24 13.74
C SER A 17 10.92 16.85 13.86
N LEU A 18 10.20 17.36 14.87
CA LEU A 18 8.76 17.10 15.01
C LEU A 18 7.94 17.66 13.85
N VAL A 19 8.30 18.86 13.35
CA VAL A 19 7.65 19.46 12.18
C VAL A 19 7.94 18.63 10.93
N GLN A 20 9.19 18.21 10.72
CA GLN A 20 9.59 17.36 9.59
C GLN A 20 8.81 16.04 9.58
N ILE A 21 8.75 15.34 10.71
CA ILE A 21 7.98 14.09 10.86
C ILE A 21 6.50 14.30 10.50
N GLY A 22 5.91 15.44 10.91
CA GLY A 22 4.51 15.75 10.57
C GLY A 22 4.29 15.97 9.07
N ILE A 23 5.23 16.63 8.39
CA ILE A 23 5.19 16.84 6.93
C ILE A 23 5.36 15.50 6.20
N ASP A 24 6.34 14.70 6.62
CA ASP A 24 6.62 13.38 6.05
C ASP A 24 5.40 12.46 6.16
N TYR A 25 4.76 12.44 7.33
CA TYR A 25 3.53 11.67 7.56
C TYR A 25 2.37 12.07 6.64
N ALA A 26 2.15 13.38 6.45
CA ALA A 26 1.11 13.89 5.57
C ALA A 26 1.41 13.59 4.09
N SER A 27 2.69 13.67 3.70
CA SER A 27 3.16 13.37 2.34
C SER A 27 3.02 11.89 2.00
N GLU A 28 3.43 11.00 2.91
CA GLU A 28 3.37 9.55 2.73
C GLU A 28 1.92 9.06 2.56
N ASN A 29 1.00 9.55 3.39
CA ASN A 29 -0.43 9.22 3.29
C ASN A 29 -1.03 9.60 1.93
N ALA A 30 -0.61 10.74 1.36
CA ALA A 30 -1.11 11.22 0.08
C ALA A 30 -0.55 10.43 -1.12
N ALA A 31 0.64 9.85 -0.99
CA ALA A 31 1.26 9.00 -2.01
C ALA A 31 0.57 7.63 -2.07
N ILE A 32 0.38 6.99 -0.91
CA ILE A 32 -0.25 5.66 -0.81
C ILE A 32 -1.67 5.67 -1.41
N ASN A 33 -2.49 6.67 -1.08
CA ASN A 33 -3.88 6.71 -1.57
C ASN A 33 -3.96 6.86 -3.10
N ARG A 34 -3.03 7.59 -3.73
CA ARG A 34 -2.99 7.74 -5.19
C ARG A 34 -2.57 6.45 -5.87
N GLU A 35 -1.60 5.75 -5.30
CA GLU A 35 -1.11 4.48 -5.81
C GLU A 35 -2.19 3.39 -5.75
N ILE A 36 -2.90 3.28 -4.62
CA ILE A 36 -4.04 2.36 -4.46
C ILE A 36 -5.13 2.65 -5.49
N GLN A 37 -5.49 3.93 -5.71
CA GLN A 37 -6.51 4.30 -6.69
C GLN A 37 -6.09 3.98 -8.12
N SER A 38 -4.82 4.22 -8.47
CA SER A 38 -4.27 3.86 -9.78
C SER A 38 -4.31 2.35 -10.02
N LEU A 39 -3.95 1.55 -9.00
CA LEU A 39 -4.02 0.09 -9.06
C LEU A 39 -5.44 -0.43 -9.22
N LEU A 40 -6.41 0.17 -8.51
CA LEU A 40 -7.83 -0.17 -8.63
C LEU A 40 -8.37 0.13 -10.03
N ASP A 41 -8.04 1.30 -10.60
CA ASP A 41 -8.50 1.72 -11.92
C ASP A 41 -7.96 0.82 -13.04
N ILE A 42 -6.67 0.46 -12.97
CA ILE A 42 -6.03 -0.44 -13.95
C ILE A 42 -6.56 -1.86 -13.84
N SER A 43 -6.85 -2.32 -12.62
CA SER A 43 -7.29 -3.70 -12.36
C SER A 43 -8.77 -3.94 -12.66
N HIS A 44 -9.60 -2.89 -12.75
CA HIS A 44 -11.05 -3.02 -12.87
C HIS A 44 -11.47 -3.80 -14.14
N ASN A 45 -10.90 -3.45 -15.29
CA ASN A 45 -11.19 -4.12 -16.57
C ASN A 45 -10.76 -5.60 -16.62
N PRO A 46 -9.51 -5.96 -16.27
CA PRO A 46 -9.08 -7.36 -16.24
C PRO A 46 -9.79 -8.16 -15.15
N ALA A 47 -10.03 -7.60 -13.96
CA ALA A 47 -10.77 -8.28 -12.89
C ALA A 47 -12.21 -8.62 -13.31
N SER A 48 -12.89 -7.68 -14.00
CA SER A 48 -14.24 -7.91 -14.53
C SER A 48 -14.26 -9.03 -15.59
N ARG A 49 -13.24 -9.10 -16.47
CA ARG A 49 -13.10 -10.17 -17.47
C ARG A 49 -12.81 -11.54 -16.86
N ILE A 50 -11.98 -11.59 -15.81
CA ILE A 50 -11.65 -12.83 -15.10
C ILE A 50 -12.86 -13.36 -14.35
N ALA A 51 -13.58 -12.50 -13.64
CA ALA A 51 -14.80 -12.88 -12.92
C ALA A 51 -15.89 -13.38 -13.87
N TYR A 52 -15.98 -12.85 -15.10
CA TYR A 52 -16.96 -13.29 -16.09
C TYR A 52 -16.56 -14.54 -16.87
N ASN A 53 -15.27 -14.73 -17.16
CA ASN A 53 -14.78 -15.90 -17.91
C ASN A 53 -14.39 -17.08 -17.01
N LEU A 54 -14.40 -16.88 -15.68
CA LEU A 54 -14.03 -17.89 -14.68
C LEU A 54 -12.64 -18.50 -14.94
N ASP A 55 -11.74 -17.69 -15.46
CA ASP A 55 -10.37 -18.11 -15.75
C ASP A 55 -9.55 -18.01 -14.47
N THR A 56 -9.49 -19.12 -13.74
CA THR A 56 -8.72 -19.27 -12.50
C THR A 56 -7.22 -19.04 -12.71
N GLU A 57 -6.70 -19.28 -13.92
CA GLU A 57 -5.30 -19.08 -14.26
C GLU A 57 -4.97 -17.58 -14.40
N LEU A 58 -5.80 -16.83 -15.13
CA LEU A 58 -5.71 -15.37 -15.22
C LEU A 58 -6.00 -14.69 -13.87
N ALA A 59 -6.90 -15.24 -13.06
CA ALA A 59 -7.16 -14.77 -11.69
C ALA A 59 -5.90 -14.87 -10.83
N GLN A 60 -5.18 -15.98 -10.92
CA GLN A 60 -3.93 -16.21 -10.20
C GLN A 60 -2.86 -15.21 -10.64
N GLU A 61 -2.67 -15.01 -11.95
CA GLU A 61 -1.68 -14.07 -12.48
C GLU A 61 -1.96 -12.63 -12.05
N LEU A 62 -3.22 -12.18 -12.12
CA LEU A 62 -3.61 -10.86 -11.66
C LEU A 62 -3.41 -10.71 -10.15
N ALA A 63 -3.80 -11.71 -9.36
CA ALA A 63 -3.63 -11.68 -7.91
C ALA A 63 -2.16 -11.59 -7.51
N MET A 64 -1.27 -12.36 -8.16
CA MET A 64 0.18 -12.27 -7.96
C MET A 64 0.76 -10.92 -8.43
N GLY A 65 0.27 -10.37 -9.55
CA GLY A 65 0.69 -9.06 -10.05
C GLY A 65 0.35 -7.92 -9.09
N LEU A 66 -0.85 -7.98 -8.50
CA LEU A 66 -1.29 -7.02 -7.48
C LEU A 66 -0.48 -7.15 -6.18
N LEU A 67 -0.13 -8.37 -5.75
CA LEU A 67 0.68 -8.59 -4.56
C LEU A 67 2.12 -8.05 -4.68
N ARG A 68 2.61 -7.79 -5.90
CA ARG A 68 3.94 -7.17 -6.10
C ARG A 68 3.98 -5.69 -5.71
N SER A 69 2.82 -5.04 -5.50
CA SER A 69 2.80 -3.68 -4.96
C SER A 69 3.10 -3.71 -3.46
N PRO A 70 4.09 -2.94 -2.97
CA PRO A 70 4.53 -2.98 -1.57
C PRO A 70 3.47 -2.54 -0.57
N ALA A 71 2.35 -1.95 -1.01
CA ALA A 71 1.23 -1.56 -0.16
C ALA A 71 0.16 -2.67 0.00
N ILE A 72 0.23 -3.75 -0.79
CA ILE A 72 -0.79 -4.80 -0.83
C ILE A 72 -0.34 -5.99 0.02
N THR A 73 -1.10 -6.30 1.08
CA THR A 73 -0.83 -7.40 2.02
C THR A 73 -1.53 -8.71 1.64
N GLY A 74 -2.48 -8.65 0.72
CA GLY A 74 -3.20 -9.81 0.22
C GLY A 74 -4.22 -9.44 -0.83
N VAL A 75 -4.51 -10.41 -1.72
CA VAL A 75 -5.44 -10.27 -2.83
C VAL A 75 -6.34 -11.49 -2.88
N GLN A 76 -7.64 -11.27 -3.01
CA GLN A 76 -8.63 -12.32 -3.24
C GLN A 76 -9.53 -11.91 -4.40
N ILE A 77 -9.70 -12.81 -5.36
CA ILE A 77 -10.62 -12.67 -6.49
C ILE A 77 -11.73 -13.71 -6.32
N SER A 78 -12.98 -13.27 -6.39
CA SER A 78 -14.17 -14.11 -6.27
C SER A 78 -15.14 -13.88 -7.42
N ASP A 79 -15.89 -14.92 -7.78
CA ASP A 79 -16.98 -14.82 -8.77
C ASP A 79 -18.28 -14.28 -8.14
N ASN A 80 -19.35 -14.20 -8.95
CA ASN A 80 -20.67 -13.73 -8.52
C ASN A 80 -21.36 -14.66 -7.50
N ASP A 81 -20.97 -15.94 -7.45
CA ASP A 81 -21.47 -16.93 -6.50
C ASP A 81 -20.60 -16.99 -5.22
N LYS A 82 -19.63 -16.06 -5.09
CA LYS A 82 -18.64 -15.97 -4.01
C LYS A 82 -17.65 -17.13 -3.97
N ASN A 83 -17.51 -17.89 -5.05
CA ASN A 83 -16.42 -18.87 -5.15
C ASN A 83 -15.10 -18.12 -5.29
N THR A 84 -14.08 -18.58 -4.56
CA THR A 84 -12.74 -17.99 -4.65
C THR A 84 -12.05 -18.53 -5.89
N LEU A 85 -11.72 -17.63 -6.82
CA LEU A 85 -10.99 -17.95 -8.05
C LEU A 85 -9.48 -17.90 -7.82
N ALA A 86 -8.99 -16.95 -7.03
CA ALA A 86 -7.60 -16.86 -6.62
C ALA A 86 -7.47 -16.18 -5.26
N GLN A 87 -6.50 -16.61 -4.45
CA GLN A 87 -6.14 -15.96 -3.20
C GLN A 87 -4.63 -16.04 -2.99
N VAL A 88 -4.02 -14.89 -2.75
CA VAL A 88 -2.59 -14.78 -2.40
C VAL A 88 -2.46 -13.82 -1.22
N ARG A 89 -1.53 -14.11 -0.30
CA ARG A 89 -1.19 -13.22 0.82
C ARG A 89 0.31 -13.07 0.86
N ASP A 90 0.74 -11.88 1.24
CA ASP A 90 2.12 -11.67 1.64
C ASP A 90 2.23 -12.28 3.05
N SER A 91 2.69 -13.52 3.13
CA SER A 91 3.02 -14.13 4.41
C SER A 91 4.35 -13.51 4.84
N PRO A 92 4.39 -12.74 5.95
CA PRO A 92 5.67 -12.49 6.58
C PRO A 92 6.14 -13.86 7.07
N GLU A 93 7.19 -14.41 6.46
CA GLU A 93 7.92 -15.51 7.09
C GLU A 93 8.35 -15.00 8.47
N GLY A 94 7.80 -15.64 9.51
CA GLY A 94 7.93 -15.24 10.91
C GLY A 94 9.31 -15.50 11.50
#